data_AF-A0A959KNJ1-F1
#
_entry.id   AF-A0A959KNJ1-F1
#
_cell.length_a   1.000
_cell.length_b   1.000
_cell.length_c   1.000
_cell.angle_alpha   90.00
_cell.angle_beta   90.00
_cell.angle_gamma   90.00
#
_symmetry.space_group_name_H-M   'P 1'
#
loop_
_entity.id
_entity.type
_entity.pdbx_description
1 polymer ?
#
loop_
_entity_poly.entity_id
_entity_poly.type
_entity_poly.pdbx_seq_one_letter_code
_entity_poly.pdbx_strand_id
1 'polypeptide(L)'
;MFADMMRISRSIFPLLAILTLWYCNEPATVQQPLIFGDLYMRFLQETGQIKAEASFFEGDSLSSAQPKELTGGVSFLGSGMESRRIGDRLLRYQYIGNGQFPEKPVFVVR
;
A
#
# COMPACT_ATOMS: atom_id res chain seq x y z
N MET A 1 45.09 -3.07 -56.08
CA MET A 1 44.94 -2.48 -54.74
C MET A 1 43.45 -2.40 -54.39
N PHE A 2 42.72 -3.52 -54.38
CA PHE A 2 41.27 -3.58 -54.09
C PHE A 2 40.84 -4.96 -53.55
N ALA A 3 41.73 -5.67 -52.84
CA ALA A 3 41.45 -7.03 -52.36
C ALA A 3 41.32 -7.15 -50.82
N ASP A 4 41.75 -6.16 -50.05
CA ASP A 4 41.76 -6.26 -48.57
C ASP A 4 40.52 -5.69 -47.88
N MET A 5 39.64 -4.97 -48.59
CA MET A 5 38.50 -4.28 -47.96
C MET A 5 37.28 -5.16 -47.72
N MET A 6 37.37 -6.47 -47.99
CA MET A 6 36.24 -7.41 -47.90
C MET A 6 36.44 -8.53 -46.84
N ARG A 7 37.57 -8.54 -46.13
CA ARG A 7 37.85 -9.52 -45.06
C ARG A 7 37.47 -9.05 -43.66
N ILE A 8 37.35 -7.73 -43.47
CA ILE A 8 37.06 -7.12 -42.16
C ILE A 8 35.55 -7.20 -41.80
N SER A 9 34.66 -7.37 -42.79
CA SER A 9 33.20 -7.36 -42.55
C SER A 9 32.63 -8.63 -41.91
N ARG A 10 33.39 -9.75 -41.90
CA ARG A 10 32.93 -11.04 -41.35
C ARG A 10 33.24 -11.24 -39.87
N SER A 11 34.17 -10.47 -39.30
CA SER A 11 34.61 -10.64 -37.90
C SER A 11 33.96 -9.66 -36.91
N ILE A 12 33.23 -8.65 -37.38
CA ILE A 12 32.54 -7.66 -36.51
C ILE A 12 31.16 -8.19 -36.06
N PHE A 13 30.56 -9.09 -36.84
CA PHE A 13 29.22 -9.63 -36.58
C PHE A 13 29.07 -10.43 -35.27
N PRO A 14 30.02 -11.29 -34.83
CA PRO A 14 29.88 -11.99 -33.56
C PRO A 14 30.10 -11.10 -32.33
N LEU A 15 30.82 -9.97 -32.47
CA LEU A 15 31.10 -9.05 -31.36
C LEU A 15 29.86 -8.24 -30.96
N LEU A 16 29.00 -7.90 -31.93
CA LEU A 16 27.76 -7.16 -31.70
C LEU A 16 26.70 -8.00 -30.95
N ALA A 17 26.66 -9.31 -31.20
CA ALA A 17 25.70 -10.22 -30.56
C ALA A 17 26.00 -10.47 -29.06
N ILE A 18 27.26 -10.33 -28.64
CA ILE A 18 27.66 -10.49 -27.22
C ILE A 18 27.27 -9.24 -26.41
N LEU A 19 27.30 -8.06 -27.02
CA LEU A 19 26.92 -6.79 -26.37
C LEU A 19 25.41 -6.67 -26.10
N THR A 20 24.55 -7.34 -26.86
CA THR A 20 23.09 -7.31 -26.64
C THR A 20 22.62 -8.19 -25.47
N LEU A 21 23.45 -9.13 -25.00
CA LEU A 21 23.09 -10.01 -23.87
C LEU A 21 23.27 -9.36 -22.49
N TRP A 22 23.90 -8.19 -22.42
CA TRP A 22 24.14 -7.48 -21.15
C TRP A 22 23.08 -6.42 -20.82
N TYR A 23 22.12 -6.16 -21.72
CA TYR A 23 21.16 -5.06 -21.55
C TYR A 23 19.84 -5.46 -20.85
N CYS A 24 19.72 -6.69 -20.36
CA CYS A 24 18.45 -7.19 -19.84
C CYS A 24 18.59 -7.78 -18.43
N ASN A 25 19.08 -6.98 -17.49
CA ASN A 25 19.05 -7.36 -16.08
C ASN A 25 18.77 -6.14 -15.19
N GLU A 26 17.73 -5.38 -15.55
CA GLU A 26 17.17 -4.39 -14.64
C GLU A 26 16.36 -5.15 -13.58
N PRO A 27 16.74 -5.09 -12.30
CA PRO A 27 15.99 -5.78 -11.26
C PRO A 27 14.58 -5.19 -11.23
N ALA A 28 13.59 -6.02 -11.52
CA ALA A 28 12.19 -5.64 -11.39
C ALA A 28 11.97 -5.13 -9.97
N THR A 29 11.71 -3.82 -9.83
CA THR A 29 11.39 -3.24 -8.53
C THR A 29 10.05 -3.82 -8.11
N VAL A 30 10.08 -4.72 -7.14
CA VAL A 30 8.85 -5.25 -6.52
C VAL A 30 8.21 -4.10 -5.78
N GLN A 31 7.19 -3.49 -6.39
CA GLN A 31 6.37 -2.48 -5.73
C GLN A 31 5.59 -3.19 -4.63
N GLN A 32 5.90 -2.83 -3.38
CA GLN A 32 5.10 -3.29 -2.25
C GLN A 32 3.73 -2.59 -2.31
N PRO A 33 2.62 -3.31 -2.14
CA PRO A 33 1.31 -2.70 -2.18
C PRO A 33 1.20 -1.66 -1.05
N LEU A 34 0.62 -0.51 -1.35
CA LEU A 34 0.42 0.56 -0.39
C LEU A 34 -0.80 0.25 0.47
N ILE A 35 -0.72 0.61 1.76
CA ILE A 35 -1.88 0.58 2.66
C ILE A 35 -2.40 2.02 2.82
N PHE A 36 -3.66 2.21 2.46
CA PHE A 36 -4.40 3.45 2.64
C PHE A 36 -5.29 3.32 3.87
N GLY A 37 -5.36 4.37 4.69
CA GLY A 37 -6.21 4.41 5.89
C GLY A 37 -7.16 5.60 5.84
N ASP A 38 -8.44 5.34 6.13
CA ASP A 38 -9.45 6.36 6.42
C ASP A 38 -9.75 6.32 7.92
N LEU A 39 -9.48 7.40 8.63
CA LEU A 39 -9.60 7.51 10.08
C LEU A 39 -10.56 8.65 10.42
N TYR A 40 -11.60 8.35 11.17
CA TYR A 40 -12.63 9.30 11.53
C TYR A 40 -12.92 9.25 13.03
N MET A 41 -13.12 10.42 13.64
CA MET A 41 -13.54 10.54 15.04
C MET A 41 -14.54 11.67 15.19
N ARG A 42 -15.57 11.46 16.01
CA ARG A 42 -16.52 12.48 16.42
C ARG A 42 -16.82 12.40 17.91
N PHE A 43 -17.08 13.56 18.49
CA PHE A 43 -17.52 13.71 19.86
C PHE A 43 -18.91 14.33 19.90
N LEU A 44 -19.83 13.66 20.59
CA LEU A 44 -21.19 14.10 20.82
C LEU A 44 -21.25 14.77 22.20
N GLN A 45 -21.15 16.10 22.21
CA GLN A 45 -21.02 16.88 23.44
C GLN A 45 -22.19 16.70 24.41
N GLU A 46 -23.42 16.64 23.89
CA GLU A 46 -24.64 16.48 24.70
C GLU A 46 -24.65 15.17 25.52
N THR A 47 -24.08 14.11 24.97
CA THR A 47 -24.06 12.77 25.60
C THR A 47 -22.68 12.39 26.14
N GLY A 48 -21.66 13.23 25.93
CA GLY A 48 -20.26 12.91 26.23
C GLY A 48 -19.76 11.65 25.51
N GLN A 49 -20.28 11.36 24.32
CA GLN A 49 -19.98 10.11 23.61
C GLN A 49 -18.93 10.33 22.52
N ILE A 50 -17.92 9.47 22.48
CA ILE A 50 -16.90 9.42 21.45
C ILE A 50 -17.23 8.26 20.51
N LYS A 51 -17.20 8.52 19.21
CA LYS A 51 -17.21 7.48 18.17
C LYS A 51 -15.97 7.63 17.32
N ALA A 52 -15.23 6.53 17.16
CA ALA A 52 -14.09 6.47 16.26
C ALA A 52 -14.30 5.33 15.26
N GLU A 53 -13.92 5.58 14.02
CA GLU A 53 -14.05 4.65 12.90
C GLU A 53 -12.72 4.61 12.14
N ALA A 54 -12.32 3.43 11.69
CA ALA A 54 -11.15 3.26 10.83
C ALA A 54 -11.45 2.26 9.71
N SER A 55 -10.93 2.49 8.52
CA SER A 55 -11.02 1.58 7.38
C SER A 55 -9.67 1.54 6.66
N PHE A 56 -9.26 0.36 6.23
CA PHE A 56 -7.96 0.16 5.60
C PHE A 56 -8.14 -0.50 4.24
N PHE A 57 -7.28 -0.13 3.30
CA PHE A 57 -7.31 -0.62 1.94
C PHE A 57 -5.89 -0.91 1.47
N GLU A 58 -5.70 -1.94 0.65
CA GLU A 58 -4.39 -2.35 0.13
C GLU A 58 -4.43 -2.35 -1.41
N GLY A 59 -3.43 -1.74 -2.03
CA GLY A 59 -3.25 -1.75 -3.49
C GLY A 59 -2.25 -0.72 -3.99
N ASP A 60 -2.08 -0.64 -5.30
CA ASP A 60 -1.08 0.25 -5.91
C ASP A 60 -1.55 1.72 -5.94
N SER A 61 -2.86 1.94 -5.92
CA SER A 61 -3.48 3.27 -5.88
C SER A 61 -4.77 3.24 -5.06
N LEU A 62 -5.20 4.39 -4.54
CA LEU A 62 -6.48 4.49 -3.83
C LEU A 62 -7.68 4.03 -4.69
N SER A 63 -7.61 4.21 -6.00
CA SER A 63 -8.68 3.83 -6.94
C SER A 63 -8.79 2.33 -7.20
N SER A 64 -7.69 1.59 -7.04
CA SER A 64 -7.63 0.14 -7.23
C SER A 64 -7.57 -0.65 -5.92
N ALA A 65 -7.38 0.04 -4.79
CA ALA A 65 -7.21 -0.58 -3.49
C ALA A 65 -8.45 -1.36 -3.05
N GLN A 66 -8.21 -2.53 -2.46
CA GLN A 66 -9.25 -3.41 -1.91
C GLN A 66 -9.28 -3.33 -0.39
N PRO A 67 -10.44 -3.57 0.26
CA PRO A 67 -10.53 -3.57 1.71
C PRO A 67 -9.53 -4.53 2.34
N LYS A 68 -8.75 -4.02 3.30
CA LYS A 68 -7.74 -4.77 4.03
C LYS A 68 -8.19 -5.03 5.46
N GLU A 69 -8.24 -6.31 5.81
CA GLU A 69 -8.33 -6.74 7.19
C GLU A 69 -6.94 -6.74 7.84
N LEU A 70 -6.86 -6.09 9.00
CA LEU A 70 -5.66 -6.04 9.84
C LEU A 70 -5.76 -7.14 10.90
N THR A 71 -4.88 -8.14 10.78
CA THR A 71 -4.93 -9.37 11.60
C THR A 71 -4.73 -9.10 13.09
N GLY A 72 -3.91 -8.13 13.50
CA GLY A 72 -3.77 -7.75 14.92
C GLY A 72 -4.83 -6.75 15.39
N GLY A 73 -5.72 -6.35 14.49
CA GLY A 73 -6.81 -5.44 14.76
C GLY A 73 -6.36 -3.98 14.87
N VAL A 74 -7.29 -3.16 15.33
CA VAL A 74 -7.12 -1.72 15.48
C VAL A 74 -7.55 -1.35 16.89
N SER A 75 -6.84 -0.43 17.51
CA SER A 75 -7.23 0.15 18.79
C SER A 75 -7.31 1.66 18.71
N PHE A 76 -8.25 2.24 19.46
CA PHE A 76 -8.43 3.68 19.64
C PHE A 76 -8.29 4.00 21.13
N LEU A 77 -7.39 4.91 21.47
CA LEU A 77 -7.07 5.26 22.88
C LEU A 77 -6.79 4.03 23.77
N GLY A 78 -6.05 3.06 23.23
CA GLY A 78 -5.72 1.82 23.93
C GLY A 78 -6.84 0.79 24.01
N SER A 79 -8.06 1.11 23.58
CA SER A 79 -9.20 0.20 23.53
C SER A 79 -9.31 -0.46 22.16
N GLY A 80 -9.52 -1.76 22.10
CA GLY A 80 -9.78 -2.47 20.84
C GLY A 80 -11.02 -1.94 20.11
N MET A 81 -10.97 -1.92 18.79
CA MET A 81 -12.09 -1.55 17.93
C MET A 81 -12.74 -2.83 17.38
N GLU A 82 -14.07 -2.87 17.37
CA GLU A 82 -14.81 -3.98 16.76
C GLU A 82 -14.77 -3.86 15.24
N SER A 83 -14.48 -4.95 14.54
CA SER A 83 -14.52 -4.99 13.08
C SER A 83 -15.91 -5.38 12.58
N ARG A 84 -16.37 -4.69 11.53
CA ARG A 84 -17.63 -4.96 10.86
C ARG A 84 -17.49 -4.81 9.36
N ARG A 85 -17.89 -5.84 8.63
CA ARG A 85 -17.99 -5.79 7.16
C ARG A 85 -19.29 -5.10 6.75
N ILE A 86 -19.20 -4.08 5.91
CA ILE A 86 -20.34 -3.29 5.39
C ILE A 86 -20.44 -3.56 3.89
N GLY A 87 -21.31 -4.49 3.53
CA GLY A 87 -21.33 -5.06 2.17
C GLY A 87 -19.99 -5.70 1.79
N ASP A 88 -19.71 -5.85 0.50
CA ASP A 88 -18.49 -6.53 0.05
C ASP A 88 -17.27 -5.61 -0.06
N ARG A 89 -17.47 -4.30 0.08
CA ARG A 89 -16.49 -3.27 -0.30
C ARG A 89 -15.89 -2.49 0.87
N LEU A 90 -16.28 -2.79 2.10
CA LEU A 90 -15.78 -2.03 3.25
C LEU A 90 -15.66 -2.93 4.49
N LEU A 91 -14.51 -2.86 5.13
CA LEU A 91 -14.30 -3.35 6.49
C LEU A 91 -14.04 -2.16 7.39
N ARG A 92 -14.93 -1.97 8.36
CA ARG A 92 -14.89 -0.84 9.29
C ARG A 92 -14.57 -1.33 10.69
N TYR A 93 -13.55 -0.75 11.29
CA TYR A 93 -13.27 -0.85 12.72
C TYR A 93 -14.00 0.27 13.43
N GLN A 94 -14.70 -0.04 14.53
CA GLN A 94 -15.51 0.92 15.26
C GLN A 94 -15.24 0.86 16.77
N TYR A 95 -15.13 2.06 17.37
CA TYR A 95 -15.14 2.25 18.81
C TYR A 95 -16.29 3.19 19.18
N ILE A 96 -17.02 2.84 20.23
CA ILE A 96 -17.99 3.71 20.89
C ILE A 96 -17.66 3.70 22.37
N GLY A 97 -17.45 4.88 22.95
CA GLY A 97 -17.21 5.04 24.37
C GLY A 97 -17.77 6.35 24.88
N ASN A 98 -17.87 6.48 26.20
CA ASN A 98 -18.21 7.74 26.85
C ASN A 98 -16.95 8.31 27.51
N GLY A 99 -16.83 9.64 27.53
CA GLY A 99 -15.66 10.29 28.12
C GLY A 99 -15.56 11.76 27.75
N GLN A 100 -14.40 12.33 28.02
CA GLN A 100 -14.05 13.69 27.62
C GLN A 100 -13.39 13.68 26.23
N PHE A 101 -13.48 14.80 25.52
CA PHE A 101 -12.79 14.95 24.24
C PHE A 101 -11.28 14.71 24.43
N PRO A 102 -10.67 13.76 23.69
CA PRO A 102 -9.26 13.43 23.89
C PRO A 102 -8.37 14.55 23.37
N GLU A 103 -7.37 14.96 24.17
CA GLU A 103 -6.36 15.94 23.73
C GLU A 103 -5.58 15.44 22.50
N LYS A 104 -5.34 14.12 22.43
CA LYS A 104 -4.68 13.47 21.30
C LYS A 104 -5.40 12.17 20.91
N PRO A 105 -6.21 12.15 19.85
CA PRO A 105 -6.76 10.90 19.32
C PRO A 105 -5.63 10.05 18.73
N VAL A 106 -5.54 8.79 19.17
CA VAL A 106 -4.52 7.86 18.69
C VAL A 106 -5.20 6.57 18.23
N PHE A 107 -4.92 6.21 16.98
CA PHE A 107 -5.22 4.89 16.42
C PHE A 107 -3.93 4.08 16.38
N VAL A 108 -3.99 2.82 16.78
CA VAL A 108 -2.86 1.88 16.72
C VAL A 108 -3.29 0.64 15.96
N VAL A 109 -2.52 0.30 14.93
CA VAL A 109 -2.64 -0.93 14.14
C VAL A 109 -1.64 -1.95 14.69
N ARG A 110 -2.05 -3.22 14.81
CA ARG A 110 -1.19 -4.31 15.28
C ARG A 110 -1.13 -5.45 14.26
#